data_AF-A0A258HTK1-F1
#
_entry.id   AF-A0A258HTK1-F1
#
_cell.length_a   1.000
_cell.length_b   1.000
_cell.length_c   1.000
_cell.angle_alpha   90.00
_cell.angle_beta   90.00
_cell.angle_gamma   90.00
#
_symmetry.space_group_name_H-M   'P 1'
#
loop_
_entity.id
_entity.type
_entity.pdbx_description
1 polymer ?
#
loop_
_entity_poly.entity_id
_entity_poly.type
_entity_poly.pdbx_seq_one_letter_code
_entity_poly.pdbx_strand_id
1 'polypeptide(L)'
;MNRFLDALAARQPGRISFAVDARNTQNEMLVKPGDGLWATISGLKGYRHVLADPQTGEVAAFFNLEEQGEPALAMARLKIAGSQIADSEILVVRNDGFLNAGQTQVNPDFLSVVPPAKRMTREQLIAITDTYFEAIEQGDGDVAPFHAKCNRVENGVQTTNNPQLAVPGANGPTQPMGCHDQIEAGVFNYITDISPRRYHIVDPERGLVFGVFRF
;
A
#
# COMPACT_ATOMS: atom_id res chain seq x y z
N MET A 1 4.77 -13.73 5.94
CA MET A 1 3.98 -13.34 4.76
C MET A 1 3.67 -14.51 3.82
N ASN A 2 4.65 -15.16 3.18
CA ASN A 2 4.36 -16.22 2.18
C ASN A 2 3.37 -17.29 2.68
N ARG A 3 3.62 -17.90 3.84
CA ARG A 3 2.69 -18.88 4.44
C ARG A 3 1.27 -18.33 4.64
N PHE A 4 1.14 -17.06 5.01
CA PHE A 4 -0.16 -16.40 5.19
C PHE A 4 -0.91 -16.29 3.86
N LEU A 5 -0.24 -15.81 2.82
CA LEU A 5 -0.84 -15.71 1.47
C LEU A 5 -1.20 -17.08 0.91
N ASP A 6 -0.33 -18.09 1.08
CA ASP A 6 -0.62 -19.47 0.63
C ASP A 6 -1.84 -20.05 1.37
N ALA A 7 -1.95 -19.81 2.67
CA ALA A 7 -3.11 -20.23 3.46
C ALA A 7 -4.38 -19.48 3.04
N LEU A 8 -4.29 -18.17 2.79
CA LEU A 8 -5.38 -17.32 2.31
C LEU A 8 -5.90 -17.83 0.98
N ALA A 9 -5.02 -18.06 0.00
CA ALA A 9 -5.36 -18.62 -1.30
C ALA A 9 -6.04 -20.00 -1.21
N ALA A 10 -5.60 -20.83 -0.25
CA ALA A 10 -6.18 -22.14 0.01
C ALA A 10 -7.45 -22.10 0.87
N ARG A 11 -7.88 -20.92 1.34
CA ARG A 11 -8.98 -20.72 2.30
C ARG A 11 -8.82 -21.53 3.59
N GLN A 12 -7.58 -21.67 4.07
CA GLN A 12 -7.23 -22.53 5.21
C GLN A 12 -6.61 -21.72 6.37
N PRO A 13 -7.43 -20.94 7.11
CA PRO A 13 -6.92 -20.12 8.22
C PRO A 13 -6.24 -20.95 9.32
N GLY A 14 -6.64 -22.21 9.51
CA GLY A 14 -6.03 -23.14 10.46
C GLY A 14 -4.56 -23.49 10.17
N ARG A 15 -4.02 -23.15 8.98
CA ARG A 15 -2.58 -23.27 8.69
C ARG A 15 -1.75 -22.15 9.32
N ILE A 16 -2.39 -21.14 9.89
CA ILE A 16 -1.75 -19.97 10.46
C ILE A 16 -1.91 -20.00 11.97
N SER A 17 -0.79 -19.81 12.67
CA SER A 17 -0.80 -19.65 14.12
C SER A 17 -1.09 -18.18 14.44
N PHE A 18 -2.33 -17.89 14.82
CA PHE A 18 -2.71 -16.61 15.40
C PHE A 18 -2.52 -16.65 16.92
N ALA A 19 -2.19 -15.51 17.52
CA ALA A 19 -2.27 -15.34 18.97
C ALA A 19 -3.73 -15.48 19.44
N VAL A 20 -3.92 -15.84 20.72
CA VAL A 20 -5.28 -16.06 21.28
C VAL A 20 -6.15 -14.80 21.17
N ASP A 21 -5.53 -13.63 21.31
CA ASP A 21 -6.13 -12.30 21.25
C ASP A 21 -5.81 -11.58 19.94
N ALA A 22 -5.46 -12.31 18.87
CA ALA A 22 -5.09 -11.71 17.61
C ALA A 22 -6.21 -10.83 17.04
N ARG A 23 -5.87 -9.58 16.72
CA ARG A 23 -6.78 -8.68 16.02
C ARG A 23 -6.72 -8.96 14.53
N ASN A 24 -7.88 -9.07 13.86
CA ASN A 24 -7.94 -9.31 12.43
C ASN A 24 -8.97 -8.36 11.83
N THR A 25 -8.57 -7.60 10.81
CA THR A 25 -9.44 -6.65 10.12
C THR A 25 -9.43 -6.84 8.62
N GLN A 26 -10.58 -6.56 8.00
CA GLN A 26 -10.70 -6.37 6.57
C GLN A 26 -11.48 -5.10 6.27
N ASN A 27 -10.90 -4.19 5.48
CA ASN A 27 -11.51 -2.89 5.15
C ASN A 27 -12.08 -2.22 6.41
N GLU A 28 -11.24 -2.10 7.44
CA GLU A 28 -11.53 -1.52 8.76
C GLU A 28 -12.49 -2.31 9.68
N MET A 29 -13.14 -3.36 9.17
CA MET A 29 -14.06 -4.18 9.94
C MET A 29 -13.34 -5.34 10.63
N LEU A 30 -13.66 -5.60 11.90
CA LEU A 30 -13.19 -6.82 12.58
C LEU A 30 -13.78 -8.06 11.90
N VAL A 31 -12.91 -9.02 11.59
CA VAL A 31 -13.28 -10.28 10.95
C VAL A 31 -12.61 -11.44 11.67
N LYS A 32 -13.19 -12.64 11.61
CA LYS A 32 -12.49 -13.84 12.10
C LYS A 32 -11.67 -14.44 10.96
N PRO A 33 -10.52 -15.07 11.24
CA PRO A 33 -9.84 -15.89 10.24
C PRO A 33 -10.79 -16.95 9.68
N GLY A 34 -10.98 -16.96 8.35
CA GLY A 34 -11.99 -17.79 7.68
C GLY A 34 -13.15 -16.99 7.08
N ASP A 35 -13.44 -15.80 7.60
CA ASP A 35 -14.45 -14.89 7.08
C ASP A 35 -13.86 -13.89 6.07
N GLY A 36 -14.73 -13.10 5.43
CA GLY A 36 -14.33 -12.06 4.49
C GLY A 36 -13.58 -12.66 3.30
N LEU A 37 -12.41 -12.10 3.00
CA LEU A 37 -11.58 -12.52 1.86
C LEU A 37 -11.15 -13.99 1.98
N TRP A 38 -10.98 -14.52 3.19
CA TRP A 38 -10.71 -15.95 3.38
C TRP A 38 -11.81 -16.83 2.79
N ALA A 39 -13.07 -16.39 2.83
CA ALA A 39 -14.20 -17.15 2.31
C ALA A 39 -14.38 -16.99 0.79
N THR A 40 -13.94 -15.85 0.23
CA THR A 40 -14.31 -15.42 -1.13
C THR A 40 -13.16 -15.47 -2.14
N ILE A 41 -11.90 -15.39 -1.69
CA ILE A 41 -10.72 -15.45 -2.58
C ILE A 41 -10.74 -16.71 -3.44
N SER A 42 -10.63 -16.57 -4.76
CA SER A 42 -10.57 -17.72 -5.69
C SER A 42 -9.17 -18.00 -6.21
N GLY A 43 -8.21 -17.09 -6.01
CA GLY A 43 -6.79 -17.36 -6.26
C GLY A 43 -5.89 -16.14 -6.13
N LEU A 44 -4.59 -16.38 -5.98
CA LEU A 44 -3.56 -15.34 -6.11
C LEU A 44 -3.12 -15.21 -7.57
N LYS A 45 -2.64 -14.02 -7.96
CA LYS A 45 -2.11 -13.73 -9.30
C LYS A 45 -0.63 -13.38 -9.25
N GLY A 46 -0.07 -13.01 -10.40
CA GLY A 46 1.38 -12.91 -10.59
C GLY A 46 2.08 -11.80 -9.80
N TYR A 47 1.38 -10.72 -9.45
CA TYR A 47 1.99 -9.61 -8.72
C TYR A 47 1.96 -9.81 -7.21
N ARG A 48 3.14 -9.65 -6.60
CA ARG A 48 3.37 -9.65 -5.15
C ARG A 48 4.58 -8.80 -4.80
N HIS A 49 4.39 -7.75 -4.03
CA HIS A 49 5.44 -6.91 -3.46
C HIS A 49 5.44 -7.06 -1.94
N VAL A 50 6.47 -7.67 -1.37
CA VAL A 50 6.60 -7.89 0.09
C VAL A 50 7.57 -6.89 0.69
N LEU A 51 7.18 -6.27 1.81
CA LEU A 51 8.01 -5.40 2.63
C LEU A 51 8.06 -5.96 4.05
N ALA A 52 9.19 -5.82 4.74
CA ALA A 52 9.35 -6.32 6.10
C ALA A 52 10.18 -5.35 6.95
N ASP A 53 9.81 -5.24 8.22
CA ASP A 53 10.52 -4.49 9.24
C ASP A 53 10.77 -5.41 10.45
N PRO A 54 11.92 -6.10 10.50
CA PRO A 54 12.24 -7.00 11.61
C PRO A 54 12.37 -6.29 12.95
N GLN A 55 12.71 -4.99 12.96
CA GLN A 55 12.85 -4.21 14.18
C GLN A 55 11.50 -4.07 14.90
N THR A 56 10.43 -3.89 14.12
CA THR A 56 9.06 -3.77 14.66
C THR A 56 8.29 -5.09 14.57
N GLY A 57 8.80 -6.13 13.91
CA GLY A 57 8.09 -7.38 13.70
C GLY A 57 6.89 -7.23 12.75
N GLU A 58 6.92 -6.25 11.85
CA GLU A 58 5.86 -5.98 10.88
C GLU A 58 6.26 -6.54 9.50
N VAL A 59 5.27 -7.06 8.77
CA VAL A 59 5.46 -7.48 7.38
C VAL A 59 4.21 -7.19 6.59
N ALA A 60 4.37 -6.62 5.40
CA ALA A 60 3.26 -6.25 4.52
C ALA A 60 3.47 -6.81 3.12
N ALA A 61 2.38 -6.93 2.37
CA ALA A 61 2.42 -7.25 0.96
C ALA A 61 1.32 -6.53 0.20
N PHE A 62 1.65 -5.99 -0.97
CA PHE A 62 0.67 -5.70 -2.02
C PHE A 62 0.62 -6.89 -2.96
N PHE A 63 -0.58 -7.31 -3.36
CA PHE A 63 -0.75 -8.48 -4.24
C PHE A 63 -2.04 -8.39 -5.06
N ASN A 64 -2.01 -9.04 -6.22
CA ASN A 64 -3.17 -9.20 -7.08
C ASN A 64 -3.82 -10.55 -6.78
N LEU A 65 -5.14 -10.59 -6.86
CA LEU A 65 -5.92 -11.79 -6.61
C LEU A 65 -7.15 -11.84 -7.52
N GLU A 66 -7.84 -12.98 -7.48
CA GLU A 66 -9.24 -13.06 -7.87
C GLU A 66 -10.10 -13.34 -6.64
N GLU A 67 -11.26 -12.71 -6.60
CA GLU A 67 -12.31 -12.95 -5.64
C GLU A 67 -13.56 -13.37 -6.42
N GLN A 68 -14.01 -14.61 -6.22
CA GLN A 68 -15.14 -15.18 -6.96
C GLN A 68 -15.01 -15.08 -8.51
N GLY A 69 -13.78 -15.17 -9.02
CA GLY A 69 -13.49 -15.08 -10.45
C GLY A 69 -13.28 -13.66 -10.98
N GLU A 70 -13.52 -12.63 -10.16
CA GLU A 70 -13.30 -11.24 -10.54
C GLU A 70 -11.95 -10.71 -10.04
N PRO A 71 -11.23 -9.90 -10.83
CA PRO A 71 -9.95 -9.35 -10.43
C PRO A 71 -10.08 -8.35 -9.27
N ALA A 72 -9.16 -8.46 -8.32
CA ALA A 72 -9.03 -7.55 -7.19
C ALA A 72 -7.56 -7.27 -6.86
N LEU A 73 -7.32 -6.17 -6.14
CA LEU A 73 -6.05 -5.84 -5.52
C LEU A 73 -6.21 -5.86 -4.01
N ALA A 74 -5.19 -6.30 -3.30
CA ALA A 74 -5.17 -6.20 -1.86
C ALA A 74 -3.79 -5.83 -1.32
N MET A 75 -3.82 -5.23 -0.15
CA MET A 75 -2.69 -5.26 0.77
C MET A 75 -3.01 -6.17 1.95
N ALA A 76 -2.00 -6.84 2.50
CA ALA A 76 -2.07 -7.50 3.81
C ALA A 76 -0.89 -7.03 4.67
N ARG A 77 -1.15 -6.63 5.91
CA ARG A 77 -0.15 -6.29 6.93
C ARG A 77 -0.30 -7.25 8.10
N LEU A 78 0.82 -7.77 8.61
CA LEU A 78 0.87 -8.68 9.73
C LEU A 78 1.84 -8.15 10.79
N LYS A 79 1.41 -8.13 12.05
CA LYS A 79 2.29 -8.01 13.22
C LYS A 79 2.63 -9.40 13.72
N ILE A 80 3.91 -9.69 13.80
CA ILE A 80 4.44 -10.97 14.29
C ILE A 80 4.89 -10.81 15.75
N ALA A 81 4.39 -11.69 16.62
CA ALA A 81 4.83 -11.81 18.00
C ALA A 81 5.34 -13.25 18.22
N GLY A 82 6.66 -13.40 18.32
CA GLY A 82 7.30 -14.73 18.34
C GLY A 82 7.04 -15.49 17.04
N SER A 83 6.38 -16.65 17.12
CA SER A 83 5.98 -17.46 15.96
C SER A 83 4.52 -17.28 15.54
N GLN A 84 3.80 -16.35 16.18
CA GLN A 84 2.36 -16.14 15.99
C GLN A 84 2.07 -14.79 15.33
N ILE A 85 0.92 -14.70 14.66
CA ILE A 85 0.37 -13.43 14.17
C ILE A 85 -0.48 -12.81 15.29
N ALA A 86 -0.07 -11.64 15.76
CA ALA A 86 -0.79 -10.87 16.79
C ALA A 86 -1.79 -9.87 16.18
N ASP A 87 -1.54 -9.41 14.96
CA ASP A 87 -2.45 -8.53 14.23
C ASP A 87 -2.39 -8.85 12.74
N SER A 88 -3.53 -8.88 12.08
CA SER A 88 -3.62 -8.92 10.61
C SER A 88 -4.63 -7.90 10.10
N GLU A 89 -4.23 -7.17 9.08
CA GLU A 89 -5.05 -6.15 8.43
C GLU A 89 -5.00 -6.40 6.92
N ILE A 90 -6.17 -6.58 6.31
CA ILE A 90 -6.33 -6.71 4.86
C ILE A 90 -7.15 -5.53 4.35
N LEU A 91 -6.66 -4.83 3.34
CA LEU A 91 -7.48 -3.90 2.56
C LEU A 91 -7.63 -4.48 1.17
N VAL A 92 -8.87 -4.71 0.74
CA VAL A 92 -9.23 -5.24 -0.57
C VAL A 92 -9.91 -4.15 -1.37
N VAL A 93 -9.37 -3.86 -2.54
CA VAL A 93 -9.95 -3.00 -3.56
C VAL A 93 -10.54 -3.90 -4.64
N ARG A 94 -11.86 -3.76 -4.83
CA ARG A 94 -12.62 -4.42 -5.89
C ARG A 94 -12.88 -3.42 -7.00
N ASN A 95 -13.20 -3.92 -8.19
CA ASN A 95 -13.47 -3.04 -9.31
C ASN A 95 -14.79 -2.28 -9.12
N ASP A 96 -14.70 -0.98 -8.89
CA ASP A 96 -15.82 -0.02 -8.84
C ASP A 96 -15.70 1.05 -9.94
N GLY A 97 -14.81 0.84 -10.92
CA GLY A 97 -14.52 1.77 -12.01
C GLY A 97 -13.09 2.30 -12.01
N PHE A 98 -12.32 2.12 -10.92
CA PHE A 98 -10.93 2.56 -10.85
C PHE A 98 -9.98 1.49 -10.28
N LEU A 99 -9.73 0.46 -11.10
CA LEU A 99 -8.86 -0.67 -10.76
C LEU A 99 -8.03 -1.11 -11.97
N ASN A 100 -6.73 -1.36 -11.76
CA ASN A 100 -5.88 -2.08 -12.69
C ASN A 100 -5.14 -3.23 -11.98
N ALA A 101 -5.74 -4.41 -11.99
CA ALA A 101 -5.13 -5.64 -11.47
C ALA A 101 -4.23 -6.38 -12.50
N GLY A 102 -3.84 -5.71 -13.59
CA GLY A 102 -2.98 -6.26 -14.63
C GLY A 102 -1.48 -6.15 -14.33
N GLN A 103 -1.09 -5.50 -13.23
CA GLN A 103 0.31 -5.44 -12.80
C GLN A 103 0.87 -6.85 -12.61
N THR A 104 2.11 -7.09 -13.04
CA THR A 104 2.77 -8.40 -12.93
C THR A 104 4.17 -8.34 -12.32
N GLN A 105 4.76 -7.14 -12.23
CA GLN A 105 6.12 -6.95 -11.74
C GLN A 105 6.18 -5.80 -10.73
N VAL A 106 7.00 -5.98 -9.69
CA VAL A 106 7.34 -4.93 -8.74
C VAL A 106 8.26 -3.93 -9.42
N ASN A 107 8.06 -2.64 -9.18
CA ASN A 107 9.00 -1.62 -9.65
C ASN A 107 10.42 -1.94 -9.11
N PRO A 108 11.43 -2.13 -9.97
CA PRO A 108 12.81 -2.43 -9.57
C PRO A 108 13.42 -1.43 -8.58
N ASP A 109 12.96 -0.17 -8.59
CA ASP A 109 13.43 0.85 -7.65
C ASP A 109 13.10 0.47 -6.19
N PHE A 110 11.96 -0.19 -5.95
CA PHE A 110 11.59 -0.68 -4.61
C PHE A 110 12.42 -1.89 -4.15
N LEU A 111 13.13 -2.55 -5.06
CA LEU A 111 13.98 -3.70 -4.72
C LEU A 111 15.45 -3.30 -4.54
N SER A 112 15.79 -2.07 -4.90
CA SER A 112 17.16 -1.58 -4.94
C SER A 112 17.67 -1.23 -3.53
N VAL A 113 18.91 -1.63 -3.25
CA VAL A 113 19.57 -1.32 -1.97
C VAL A 113 20.22 0.05 -2.06
N VAL A 114 19.87 0.93 -1.13
CA VAL A 114 20.52 2.22 -0.94
C VAL A 114 21.91 2.00 -0.34
N PRO A 115 22.99 2.60 -0.89
CA PRO A 115 24.33 2.49 -0.31
C PRO A 115 24.35 2.98 1.15
N PRO A 116 25.04 2.30 2.09
CA PRO A 116 25.01 2.64 3.51
C PRO A 116 25.26 4.12 3.83
N ALA A 117 26.21 4.76 3.14
CA ALA A 117 26.54 6.19 3.32
C ALA A 117 25.45 7.17 2.84
N LYS A 118 24.44 6.69 2.09
CA LYS A 118 23.31 7.46 1.57
C LYS A 118 21.98 7.08 2.24
N ARG A 119 21.98 6.12 3.17
CA ARG A 119 20.76 5.68 3.84
C ARG A 119 20.27 6.75 4.80
N MET A 120 19.00 7.12 4.65
CA MET A 120 18.30 7.87 5.68
C MET A 120 18.08 6.99 6.91
N THR A 121 18.06 7.62 8.07
CA THR A 121 17.56 7.00 9.31
C THR A 121 16.06 6.72 9.21
N ARG A 122 15.54 5.90 10.11
CA ARG A 122 14.10 5.64 10.20
C ARG A 122 13.31 6.92 10.40
N GLU A 123 13.77 7.78 11.29
CA GLU A 123 13.13 9.04 11.65
C GLU A 123 13.11 9.99 10.45
N GLN A 124 14.20 10.04 9.68
CA GLN A 124 14.26 10.82 8.44
C GLN A 124 13.32 10.27 7.36
N LEU A 125 13.19 8.95 7.23
CA LEU A 125 12.26 8.33 6.28
C LEU A 125 10.79 8.61 6.64
N ILE A 126 10.46 8.60 7.94
CA ILE A 126 9.12 8.99 8.39
C ILE A 126 8.90 10.47 8.09
N ALA A 127 9.83 11.35 8.47
CA ALA A 127 9.70 12.80 8.28
C ALA A 127 9.52 13.19 6.80
N ILE A 128 10.31 12.63 5.88
CA ILE A 128 10.16 12.89 4.44
C ILE A 128 8.85 12.30 3.87
N THR A 129 8.31 11.25 4.48
CA THR A 129 6.99 10.73 4.11
C THR A 129 5.89 11.65 4.63
N ASP A 130 6.03 12.22 5.82
CA ASP A 130 5.08 13.20 6.35
C ASP A 130 4.97 14.44 5.46
N THR A 131 6.08 14.92 4.88
CA THR A 131 6.02 16.08 3.97
C THR A 131 5.12 15.83 2.75
N TYR A 132 4.98 14.59 2.29
CA TYR A 132 4.06 14.26 1.18
C TYR A 132 2.59 14.53 1.56
N PHE A 133 2.19 14.16 2.79
CA PHE A 133 0.84 14.40 3.27
C PHE A 133 0.61 15.87 3.60
N GLU A 134 1.62 16.55 4.16
CA GLU A 134 1.58 17.99 4.40
C GLU A 134 1.44 18.79 3.09
N ALA A 135 2.13 18.38 2.02
CA ALA A 135 2.00 18.98 0.69
C ALA A 135 0.55 18.87 0.16
N ILE A 136 -0.09 17.72 0.37
CA ILE A 136 -1.50 17.51 -0.01
C ILE A 136 -2.43 18.42 0.81
N GLU A 137 -2.30 18.42 2.13
CA GLU A 137 -3.17 19.20 3.03
C GLU A 137 -3.04 20.71 2.81
N GLN A 138 -1.86 21.17 2.44
CA GLN A 138 -1.58 22.59 2.15
C GLN A 138 -1.90 22.97 0.69
N GLY A 139 -2.01 21.99 -0.21
CA GLY A 139 -2.13 22.23 -1.65
C GLY A 139 -0.88 22.92 -2.22
N ASP A 140 0.30 22.60 -1.68
CA ASP A 140 1.59 23.21 -2.01
C ASP A 140 2.59 22.11 -2.37
N GLY A 141 2.98 22.04 -3.64
CA GLY A 141 3.87 21.00 -4.15
C GLY A 141 5.31 21.13 -3.63
N ASP A 142 5.74 22.34 -3.26
CA ASP A 142 7.11 22.65 -2.84
C ASP A 142 7.42 22.15 -1.41
N VAL A 143 6.39 21.80 -0.62
CA VAL A 143 6.54 21.25 0.74
C VAL A 143 7.26 19.90 0.76
N ALA A 144 7.08 19.07 -0.27
CA ALA A 144 7.71 17.76 -0.37
C ALA A 144 8.82 17.70 -1.44
N PRO A 145 9.95 17.02 -1.18
CA PRO A 145 11.08 16.97 -2.10
C PRO A 145 10.87 15.93 -3.21
N PHE A 146 9.88 16.15 -4.08
CA PHE A 146 9.57 15.24 -5.17
C PHE A 146 10.73 15.11 -6.16
N HIS A 147 11.14 13.88 -6.43
CA HIS A 147 12.03 13.63 -7.56
C HIS A 147 11.29 13.91 -8.89
N ALA A 148 11.98 14.42 -9.91
CA ALA A 148 11.39 14.73 -11.22
C ALA A 148 10.73 13.53 -11.93
N LYS A 149 11.07 12.30 -11.50
CA LYS A 149 10.48 11.04 -11.99
C LYS A 149 9.52 10.39 -10.97
N CYS A 150 9.08 11.13 -9.96
CA CYS A 150 8.13 10.63 -8.97
C CYS A 150 6.88 10.11 -9.68
N ASN A 151 6.40 8.94 -9.24
CA ASN A 151 5.13 8.40 -9.70
C ASN A 151 4.25 8.00 -8.52
N ARG A 152 2.95 8.22 -8.68
CA ARG A 152 1.91 7.68 -7.81
C ARG A 152 1.13 6.58 -8.55
N VAL A 153 0.84 5.50 -7.82
CA VAL A 153 0.04 4.39 -8.31
C VAL A 153 -1.10 4.15 -7.32
N GLU A 154 -2.33 4.29 -7.78
CA GLU A 154 -3.56 4.15 -7.01
C GLU A 154 -4.37 3.00 -7.60
N ASN A 155 -4.74 2.00 -6.79
CA ASN A 155 -5.47 0.82 -7.25
C ASN A 155 -4.84 0.15 -8.50
N GLY A 156 -3.49 0.16 -8.58
CA GLY A 156 -2.72 -0.38 -9.71
C GLY A 156 -2.68 0.50 -10.96
N VAL A 157 -3.35 1.65 -10.94
CA VAL A 157 -3.35 2.67 -11.99
C VAL A 157 -2.28 3.71 -11.68
N GLN A 158 -1.34 3.93 -12.59
CA GLN A 158 -0.40 5.05 -12.46
C GLN A 158 -1.13 6.35 -12.77
N THR A 159 -1.21 7.26 -11.79
CA THR A 159 -2.02 8.49 -11.87
C THR A 159 -1.20 9.75 -12.12
N THR A 160 0.10 9.60 -12.34
CA THR A 160 1.04 10.68 -12.66
C THR A 160 1.87 10.31 -13.88
N ASN A 161 2.33 11.29 -14.66
CA ASN A 161 3.11 11.08 -15.88
C ASN A 161 2.47 10.07 -16.85
N ASN A 162 1.13 10.02 -16.90
CA ASN A 162 0.34 9.07 -17.67
C ASN A 162 -0.66 9.79 -18.58
N PRO A 163 -0.19 10.40 -19.69
CA PRO A 163 -1.06 11.15 -20.60
C PRO A 163 -2.11 10.31 -21.31
N GLN A 164 -1.99 8.98 -21.29
CA GLN A 164 -2.96 8.06 -21.87
C GLN A 164 -4.09 7.68 -20.90
N LEU A 165 -3.98 8.03 -19.62
CA LEU A 165 -5.04 7.70 -18.66
C LEU A 165 -6.27 8.58 -18.92
N ALA A 166 -7.35 7.93 -19.34
CA ALA A 166 -8.67 8.53 -19.38
C ALA A 166 -9.37 8.24 -18.05
N VAL A 167 -9.58 9.25 -17.22
CA VAL A 167 -10.39 9.15 -16.00
C VAL A 167 -11.77 9.75 -16.29
N PRO A 168 -12.85 8.95 -16.33
CA PRO A 168 -14.19 9.46 -16.54
C PRO A 168 -14.55 10.50 -15.46
N GLY A 169 -14.98 11.69 -15.87
CA GLY A 169 -15.39 12.76 -14.96
C GLY A 169 -14.25 13.55 -14.29
N ALA A 170 -12.99 13.33 -14.67
CA ALA A 170 -11.89 14.15 -14.16
C ALA A 170 -11.93 15.58 -14.73
N ASN A 171 -11.75 16.56 -13.85
CA ASN A 171 -11.63 17.97 -14.23
C ASN A 171 -10.22 18.26 -14.75
N GLY A 172 -10.05 18.21 -16.07
CA GLY A 172 -8.82 18.64 -16.76
C GLY A 172 -7.73 17.56 -16.88
N PRO A 173 -6.69 17.82 -17.70
CA PRO A 173 -5.64 16.84 -18.01
C PRO A 173 -4.56 16.85 -16.92
N THR A 174 -4.88 16.36 -15.73
CA THR A 174 -3.92 16.23 -14.62
C THR A 174 -3.03 15.01 -14.78
N GLN A 175 -3.49 14.00 -15.53
CA GLN A 175 -2.79 12.72 -15.70
C GLN A 175 -1.40 12.80 -16.34
N PRO A 176 -1.12 13.71 -17.31
CA PRO A 176 0.24 13.94 -17.80
C PRO A 176 1.21 14.52 -16.77
N MET A 177 0.72 15.16 -15.69
CA MET A 177 1.54 15.87 -14.71
C MET A 177 2.26 14.93 -13.74
N GLY A 178 3.39 15.39 -13.19
CA GLY A 178 4.11 14.69 -12.12
C GLY A 178 3.47 14.86 -10.74
N CYS A 179 4.02 14.18 -9.72
CA CYS A 179 3.51 14.24 -8.34
C CYS A 179 3.41 15.69 -7.82
N HIS A 180 4.48 16.46 -7.98
CA HIS A 180 4.58 17.87 -7.58
C HIS A 180 3.49 18.71 -8.24
N ASP A 181 3.47 18.72 -9.58
CA ASP A 181 2.60 19.59 -10.37
C ASP A 181 1.11 19.31 -10.15
N GLN A 182 0.72 18.07 -9.82
CA GLN A 182 -0.66 17.77 -9.47
C GLN A 182 -1.08 18.38 -8.14
N ILE A 183 -0.20 18.36 -7.12
CA ILE A 183 -0.48 19.00 -5.84
C ILE A 183 -0.57 20.52 -6.05
N GLU A 184 0.39 21.10 -6.77
CA GLU A 184 0.44 22.53 -7.08
C GLU A 184 -0.79 23.01 -7.88
N ALA A 185 -1.31 22.16 -8.77
CA ALA A 185 -2.55 22.44 -9.52
C ALA A 185 -3.82 22.31 -8.67
N GLY A 186 -3.70 21.99 -7.37
CA GLY A 186 -4.81 21.88 -6.43
C GLY A 186 -5.69 20.64 -6.62
N VAL A 187 -5.16 19.58 -7.25
CA VAL A 187 -5.92 18.35 -7.54
C VAL A 187 -6.49 17.72 -6.27
N PHE A 188 -5.80 17.88 -5.13
CA PHE A 188 -6.16 17.27 -3.85
C PHE A 188 -6.75 18.25 -2.83
N ASN A 189 -7.12 19.47 -3.22
CA ASN A 189 -7.60 20.50 -2.27
C ASN A 189 -8.91 20.14 -1.53
N TYR A 190 -9.57 19.04 -1.93
CA TYR A 190 -10.70 18.47 -1.20
C TYR A 190 -10.27 17.65 0.03
N ILE A 191 -8.98 17.30 0.15
CA ILE A 191 -8.39 16.61 1.29
C ILE A 191 -7.87 17.66 2.26
N THR A 192 -8.50 17.76 3.43
CA THR A 192 -8.19 18.80 4.43
C THR A 192 -7.43 18.26 5.65
N ASP A 193 -7.45 16.95 5.88
CA ASP A 193 -6.73 16.28 6.98
C ASP A 193 -6.43 14.83 6.58
N ILE A 194 -5.20 14.39 6.79
CA ILE A 194 -4.76 13.01 6.59
C ILE A 194 -4.34 12.43 7.95
N SER A 195 -5.33 11.95 8.69
CA SER A 195 -5.16 11.41 10.05
C SER A 195 -6.14 10.26 10.38
N PRO A 196 -5.69 9.21 11.09
CA PRO A 196 -4.34 9.01 11.62
C PRO A 196 -3.34 8.51 10.57
N ARG A 197 -2.06 8.90 10.71
CA ARG A 197 -0.94 8.37 9.92
C ARG A 197 -0.26 7.23 10.68
N ARG A 198 -0.39 5.99 10.20
CA ARG A 198 0.21 4.81 10.85
C ARG A 198 1.36 4.25 10.02
N TYR A 199 2.58 4.59 10.42
CA TYR A 199 3.82 4.06 9.83
C TYR A 199 4.13 2.68 10.42
N HIS A 200 3.98 1.62 9.63
CA HIS A 200 4.14 0.24 10.10
C HIS A 200 5.51 -0.35 9.78
N ILE A 201 6.03 -0.06 8.59
CA ILE A 201 7.31 -0.59 8.10
C ILE A 201 8.16 0.59 7.64
N VAL A 202 9.39 0.67 8.14
CA VAL A 202 10.40 1.57 7.59
C VAL A 202 11.64 0.75 7.32
N ASP A 203 12.09 0.78 6.07
CA ASP A 203 13.25 0.04 5.59
C ASP A 203 14.34 1.02 5.12
N PRO A 204 15.27 1.42 5.99
CA PRO A 204 16.45 2.20 5.61
C PRO A 204 17.34 1.56 4.54
N GLU A 205 17.34 0.23 4.40
CA GLU A 205 18.15 -0.45 3.39
C GLU A 205 17.64 -0.16 1.98
N ARG A 206 16.33 -0.07 1.80
CA ARG A 206 15.68 0.22 0.50
C ARG A 206 15.15 1.64 0.39
N GLY A 207 15.17 2.42 1.47
CA GLY A 207 14.61 3.76 1.52
C GLY A 207 13.07 3.76 1.42
N LEU A 208 12.41 2.75 1.99
CA LEU A 208 10.96 2.55 1.85
C LEU A 208 10.22 2.80 3.16
N VAL A 209 9.01 3.31 3.03
CA VAL A 209 8.03 3.41 4.11
C VAL A 209 6.72 2.77 3.63
N PHE A 210 6.14 1.93 4.47
CA PHE A 210 4.78 1.43 4.29
C PHE A 210 3.95 1.81 5.52
N GLY A 211 2.75 2.33 5.26
CA GLY A 211 1.82 2.73 6.29
C GLY A 211 0.37 2.64 5.82
N VAL A 212 -0.53 2.86 6.76
CA VAL A 212 -1.96 2.98 6.52
C VAL A 212 -2.39 4.37 6.98
N PHE A 213 -3.04 5.10 6.08
CA PHE A 213 -3.38 6.51 6.22
C PHE A 213 -4.86 6.68 5.91
N ARG A 214 -5.50 7.69 6.50
CA ARG A 214 -6.93 8.00 6.31
C ARG A 214 -7.09 9.48 6.00
N PHE A 215 -7.97 9.80 5.06
CA PHE A 215 -8.40 11.14 4.70
C PHE A 215 -9.91 11.16 4.42
#